data_AF-A0A4R0HCE7-F1
#
_entry.id   AF-A0A4R0HCE7-F1
#
_cell.length_a   1.000
_cell.length_b   1.000
_cell.length_c   1.000
_cell.angle_alpha   90.00
_cell.angle_beta   90.00
_cell.angle_gamma   90.00
#
_symmetry.space_group_name_H-M   'P 1'
#
loop_
_entity.id
_entity.type
_entity.pdbx_description
1 polymer ?
#
loop_
_entity_poly.entity_id
_entity_poly.type
_entity_poly.pdbx_seq_one_letter_code
_entity_poly.pdbx_strand_id
1 'polypeptide(L)' 'MDTFAAELHQRITSAREHLRAAQDTGDLDAERIYSGELDSLIHQALENGITVPSEDTGQHT' A
#
# COMPACT_ATOMS: atom_id res chain seq x y z
N MET A 1 9.95 -15.62 -13.66
CA MET A 1 9.24 -16.18 -12.50
C MET A 1 9.28 -15.11 -11.43
N ASP A 2 8.36 -14.15 -11.52
CA ASP A 2 8.25 -13.03 -10.56
C ASP A 2 6.79 -12.86 -10.11
N THR A 3 6.03 -13.96 -10.10
CA THR A 3 4.61 -13.96 -9.75
C THR A 3 4.39 -13.44 -8.33
N PHE A 4 5.28 -13.80 -7.39
CA PHE A 4 5.22 -13.30 -6.02
C PHE A 4 5.40 -11.78 -5.95
N ALA A 5 6.36 -11.21 -6.68
CA ALA A 5 6.59 -9.77 -6.70
C ALA A 5 5.40 -9.03 -7.33
N ALA A 6 4.83 -9.56 -8.41
CA ALA A 6 3.64 -9.01 -9.04
C ALA A 6 2.41 -9.06 -8.12
N GLU A 7 2.19 -10.18 -7.43
CA GLU A 7 1.11 -10.31 -6.45
C GLU A 7 1.31 -9.36 -5.27
N LEU A 8 2.53 -9.20 -4.76
CA LEU A 8 2.83 -8.28 -3.67
C LEU A 8 2.60 -6.83 -4.08
N HIS A 9 3.02 -6.44 -5.29
CA HIS A 9 2.72 -5.12 -5.85
C HIS A 9 1.22 -4.88 -6.00
N GLN A 10 0.46 -5.87 -6.46
CA GLN A 10 -0.99 -5.76 -6.58
C GLN A 10 -1.63 -5.55 -5.19
N ARG A 11 -1.22 -6.32 -4.18
CA ARG A 11 -1.72 -6.19 -2.81
C ARG A 11 -1.41 -4.81 -2.21
N ILE A 12 -0.18 -4.32 -2.41
CA ILE A 12 0.21 -2.98 -1.98
C ILE A 12 -0.65 -1.91 -2.65
N THR A 13 -0.90 -2.05 -3.96
CA THR A 13 -1.75 -1.11 -4.71
C THR A 13 -3.18 -1.11 -4.18
N SER A 14 -3.78 -2.28 -3.95
CA SER A 14 -5.12 -2.37 -3.39
C SER A 14 -5.20 -1.84 -1.95
N ALA A 15 -4.18 -2.09 -1.11
CA ALA A 15 -4.14 -1.54 0.25
C ALA A 15 -4.09 0.00 0.25
N ARG A 16 -3.37 0.61 -0.70
CA ARG A 16 -3.35 2.06 -0.90
C ARG A 16 -4.70 2.62 -1.32
N GLU A 17 -5.36 1.95 -2.27
CA GLU A 17 -6.70 2.35 -2.73
C GLU A 17 -7.73 2.28 -1.59
N HIS A 18 -7.70 1.21 -0.78
CA HIS A 18 -8.57 1.08 0.39
C HIS A 18 -8.27 2.12 1.47
N LEU A 19 -6.99 2.40 1.73
CA LEU A 19 -6.59 3.44 2.68
C LEU A 19 -7.10 4.82 2.22
N ARG A 20 -6.91 5.15 0.94
CA ARG A 20 -7.42 6.41 0.38
C ARG A 20 -8.94 6.48 0.46
N ALA A 21 -9.65 5.40 0.14
CA ALA A 21 -11.09 5.36 0.25
C ALA A 21 -11.57 5.57 1.69
N ALA A 22 -10.89 4.97 2.68
CA ALA A 22 -11.19 5.19 4.10
C ALA A 22 -10.93 6.64 4.54
N GLN A 23 -9.87 7.26 4.04
CA GLN A 23 -9.57 8.69 4.29
C GLN A 23 -10.64 9.60 3.67
N ASP A 24 -11.06 9.31 2.43
CA ASP A 24 -12.08 10.09 1.72
C ASP A 24 -13.45 9.99 2.40
N THR A 25 -13.78 8.84 3.02
CA THR A 25 -15.03 8.65 3.76
C THR A 25 -14.96 9.10 5.22
N GLY A 26 -13.76 9.38 5.74
CA GLY A 26 -13.53 9.70 7.15
C GLY A 26 -13.67 8.51 8.10
N ASP A 27 -13.51 7.28 7.59
CA ASP A 27 -13.54 6.06 8.39
C ASP A 27 -12.17 5.83 9.06
N LEU A 28 -12.03 6.37 10.27
CA LEU A 28 -10.78 6.33 11.03
C LEU A 28 -10.38 4.91 11.47
N ASP A 29 -11.33 3.99 11.65
CA ASP A 29 -11.03 2.62 12.03
C ASP A 29 -10.47 1.86 10.82
N ALA A 30 -11.14 2.00 9.67
CA ALA A 30 -10.66 1.46 8.41
C ALA A 30 -9.30 2.06 8.01
N GLU A 31 -9.10 3.37 8.17
CA GLU A 31 -7.82 4.03 7.92
C GLU A 31 -6.69 3.41 8.76
N ARG A 32 -6.93 3.19 10.06
CA ARG A 32 -5.97 2.55 10.96
C ARG A 32 -5.65 1.11 10.54
N ILE A 33 -6.65 0.35 10.09
CA ILE A 33 -6.46 -1.03 9.64
C ILE A 33 -5.64 -1.06 8.34
N TYR A 34 -6.04 -0.29 7.34
CA TYR A 34 -5.39 -0.29 6.03
C TYR A 34 -3.99 0.31 6.06
N SER A 35 -3.74 1.31 6.91
CA SER A 35 -2.38 1.83 7.12
C SER A 35 -1.44 0.78 7.73
N GLY A 36 -1.92 0.00 8.70
CA GLY A 36 -1.14 -1.10 9.28
C GLY A 36 -0.91 -2.26 8.31
N GLU A 37 -1.91 -2.59 7.48
CA GLU A 37 -1.75 -3.58 6.42
C GLU A 37 -0.73 -3.12 5.38
N LEU A 38 -0.82 -1.85 4.92
CA LEU A 38 0.10 -1.27 3.96
C LEU A 38 1.55 -1.28 4.47
N ASP A 39 1.78 -0.90 5.73
CA ASP A 39 3.10 -0.91 6.35
C ASP A 39 3.68 -2.34 6.39
N SER A 40 2.86 -3.33 6.76
CA SER A 40 3.26 -4.74 6.77
C SER A 40 3.66 -5.25 5.38
N LEU A 41 2.90 -4.87 4.34
CA LEU A 41 3.19 -5.26 2.96
C LEU A 41 4.46 -4.58 2.41
N ILE A 42 4.69 -3.31 2.75
CA ILE A 42 5.91 -2.59 2.39
C ILE A 42 7.12 -3.22 3.09
N HIS A 43 7.00 -3.56 4.37
CA HIS A 43 8.05 -4.25 5.11
C HIS A 43 8.39 -5.61 4.46
N GLN A 44 7.36 -6.40 4.14
CA GLN A 44 7.53 -7.68 3.46
C GLN A 44 8.24 -7.52 2.10
N ALA A 45 7.91 -6.47 1.33
CA ALA A 45 8.58 -6.21 0.07
C ALA A 45 10.06 -5.87 0.26
N LEU A 46 10.38 -5.04 1.27
CA LEU A 46 11.76 -4.69 1.62
C LEU A 46 12.58 -5.92 2.01
N GLU A 47 12.03 -6.80 2.85
CA GLU A 47 12.69 -8.04 3.28
C GLU A 47 13.00 -8.99 2.10
N ASN A 48 12.16 -8.95 1.06
CA ASN A 48 12.33 -9.76 -0.15
C ASN A 48 13.13 -9.04 -1.25
N GLY A 49 13.66 -7.83 -0.98
CA GLY A 49 14.41 -7.04 -1.95
C GLY A 49 13.55 -6.52 -3.12
N ILE A 50 12.23 -6.49 -2.95
CA ILE A 50 11.27 -6.03 -3.96
C ILE A 50 11.13 -4.51 -3.81
N THR A 51 11.47 -3.79 -4.89
CA THR A 51 11.25 -2.34 -4.92
C THR A 51 9.77 -2.05 -4.98
N VAL A 52 9.25 -1.39 -3.95
CA VAL A 52 7.89 -0.82 -3.95
C VAL A 52 8.00 0.61 -4.46
N PRO A 53 7.29 0.99 -5.53
CA PRO A 53 7.23 2.39 -5.91
C PRO A 53 6.59 3.17 -4.75
N SER A 54 7.29 4.18 -4.23
CA SER A 54 6.67 5.18 -3.35
C SER A 54 5.42 5.68 -4.04
N GLU A 55 4.33 5.87 -3.28
CA GLU A 55 3.24 6.68 -3.83
C GLU A 55 3.88 8.01 -4.18
N ASP A 56 3.94 8.30 -5.48
CA ASP A 56 4.12 9.66 -5.95
C ASP A 56 2.88 10.37 -5.38
N THR A 57 3.03 10.90 -4.17
CA THR A 57 2.17 11.92 -3.62
C THR A 57 2.32 13.04 -4.60
N GLY A 58 1.53 12.98 -5.68
CA GLY A 58 1.60 13.89 -6.79
C GLY A 58 1.72 15.27 -6.18
N GLN A 59 2.90 15.86 -6.34
CA GLN A 59 3.14 17.24 -6.02
C GLN A 59 2.25 18.02 -6.97
N HIS A 60 0.99 18.17 -6.61
CA HIS A 60 0.12 19.16 -7.21
C HIS A 60 0.46 20.46 -6.49
N THR A 61 1.48 21.11 -7.04
CA THR A 61 1.75 22.54 -6.91
C THR A 61 0.48 23.36 -7.13
#